data_AF-A0A7D5KRQ7-F1
#
_entry.id   AF-A0A7D5KRQ7-F1
#
_cell.length_a   1.000
_cell.length_b   1.000
_cell.length_c   1.000
_cell.angle_alpha   90.00
_cell.angle_beta   90.00
_cell.angle_gamma   90.00
#
_symmetry.space_group_name_H-M   'P 1'
#
loop_
_entity.id
_entity.type
_entity.pdbx_description
1 polymer ?
#
loop_
_entity_poly.entity_id
_entity_poly.type
_entity_poly.pdbx_seq_one_letter_code
_entity_poly.pdbx_strand_id
1 'polypeptide(L)'
;MIDDVGTRTDREFNGRDLTEICADLAETANALMASKGTSLVYRPYEDIPVKHTLGWDDVYGEASVEPDDTEIVNDWRIDGGTGIEDDQINDETNLESYVTVTEDSLLTYQLDTDRNRLTRADLWIRSTGSGEDLTVGVQAPNLEGTGPRDPTDTTKHIVSDRTSAEFLAAGGWRDRFRSTHEPLPHDPWLVITSGGQSGQEIGVDVDGNPIFRTHYPYPINVRVDESESIERYRLRQAREKKTILSSFDAARDVAEANRRHSAYSDETVSCRARSLRAHQFTPGDVVDVSFPEILVEGEHIVIERTGTDDAGRNGLHTELTIQDLATI
;
A
#
# COMPACT_ATOMS: atom_id res chain seq x y z
N MET A 1 17.26 6.80 -21.05
CA MET A 1 16.26 5.76 -20.76
C MET A 1 16.82 5.08 -19.53
N ILE A 2 16.30 5.44 -18.36
CA ILE A 2 16.67 4.78 -17.11
C ILE A 2 15.78 3.55 -17.09
N ASP A 3 16.37 2.36 -17.06
CA ASP A 3 15.61 1.13 -16.91
C ASP A 3 15.06 1.12 -15.48
N ASP A 4 13.73 1.08 -15.33
CA ASP A 4 13.07 0.99 -14.04
C ASP A 4 13.35 -0.40 -13.43
N VAL A 5 14.21 -0.43 -12.42
CA VAL A 5 14.39 -1.61 -11.56
C VAL A 5 13.41 -1.46 -10.40
N GLY A 6 12.14 -1.84 -10.61
CA GLY A 6 11.14 -1.86 -9.55
C GLY A 6 9.69 -1.66 -10.02
N THR A 7 8.75 -1.91 -9.12
CA THR A 7 7.32 -1.66 -9.35
C THR A 7 7.06 -0.16 -9.19
N ARG A 8 6.80 0.53 -10.29
CA ARG A 8 6.39 1.94 -10.25
C ARG A 8 5.04 2.07 -9.56
N THR A 9 5.02 2.81 -8.45
CA THR A 9 3.79 3.10 -7.70
C THR A 9 3.56 4.61 -7.73
N ASP A 10 2.51 5.05 -8.42
CA ASP A 10 2.10 6.45 -8.40
C ASP A 10 1.32 6.71 -7.10
N ARG A 11 1.76 7.67 -6.29
CA ARG A 11 1.07 8.11 -5.07
C ARG A 11 0.59 9.54 -5.22
N GLU A 12 -0.69 9.79 -4.96
CA GLU A 12 -1.26 11.13 -4.94
C GLU A 12 -1.23 11.72 -3.52
N PHE A 13 -0.63 12.90 -3.38
CA PHE A 13 -0.59 13.63 -2.12
C PHE A 13 -1.29 14.98 -2.29
N ASN A 14 -2.45 15.15 -1.66
CA ASN A 14 -3.23 16.40 -1.73
C ASN A 14 -3.11 17.18 -0.42
N GLY A 15 -2.66 18.44 -0.51
CA GLY A 15 -2.66 19.39 0.61
C GLY A 15 -1.58 19.20 1.68
N ARG A 16 -0.56 18.35 1.42
CA ARG A 16 0.62 18.18 2.27
C ARG A 16 1.83 18.95 1.74
N ASP A 17 2.76 19.30 2.62
CA ASP A 17 4.01 19.95 2.24
C ASP A 17 4.91 18.98 1.45
N LEU A 18 5.56 19.47 0.40
CA LEU A 18 6.40 18.64 -0.47
C LEU A 18 7.61 18.05 0.28
N THR A 19 8.12 18.75 1.29
CA THR A 19 9.26 18.31 2.09
C THR A 19 8.88 17.15 3.00
N GLU A 20 7.68 17.20 3.59
CA GLU A 20 7.13 16.09 4.37
C GLU A 20 6.87 14.87 3.50
N ILE A 21 6.31 15.07 2.29
CA ILE A 21 6.11 13.97 1.33
C ILE A 21 7.45 13.34 0.95
N CYS A 22 8.48 14.15 0.67
CA CYS A 22 9.80 13.63 0.35
C CYS A 22 10.45 12.93 1.53
N ALA A 23 10.24 13.39 2.77
CA ALA A 23 10.72 12.72 3.98
C ALA A 23 10.07 11.33 4.13
N ASP A 24 8.74 11.25 4.06
CA ASP A 24 8.00 9.97 4.14
C ASP A 24 8.45 8.98 3.03
N LEU A 25 8.71 9.49 1.82
CA LEU A 25 9.18 8.67 0.69
C LEU A 25 10.65 8.24 0.85
N ALA A 26 11.46 9.05 1.51
CA ALA A 26 12.84 8.71 1.82
C ALA A 26 12.90 7.60 2.88
N GLU A 27 12.12 7.74 3.95
CA GLU A 27 11.92 6.71 4.97
C GLU A 27 11.38 5.41 4.36
N THR A 28 10.31 5.49 3.56
CA THR A 28 9.72 4.30 2.92
C THR A 28 10.72 3.55 2.04
N ALA A 29 11.60 4.26 1.33
CA ALA A 29 12.55 3.66 0.41
C ALA A 29 13.94 3.44 1.00
N ASN A 30 14.13 3.65 2.30
CA ASN A 30 15.42 3.54 2.98
C ASN A 30 16.50 4.40 2.29
N ALA A 31 16.20 5.69 2.13
CA ALA A 31 17.03 6.64 1.41
C ALA A 31 17.40 7.86 2.26
N LEU A 32 18.63 8.32 2.11
CA LEU A 32 19.07 9.62 2.61
C LEU A 32 18.33 10.74 1.87
N MET A 33 17.64 11.58 2.64
CA MET A 33 17.18 12.88 2.18
C MET A 33 17.99 13.99 2.84
N ALA A 34 18.70 14.78 2.04
CA ALA A 34 19.49 15.91 2.53
C ALA A 34 19.23 17.16 1.69
N SER A 35 19.35 18.34 2.32
CA SER A 35 19.36 19.61 1.58
C SER A 35 20.80 20.05 1.30
N LYS A 36 21.08 20.41 0.05
CA LYS A 36 22.35 21.03 -0.36
C LYS A 36 22.05 22.35 -1.04
N GLY A 37 22.03 23.42 -0.25
CA GLY A 37 21.62 24.74 -0.72
C GLY A 37 20.14 24.74 -1.11
N THR A 38 19.84 24.93 -2.39
CA THR A 38 18.47 24.93 -2.93
C THR A 38 18.04 23.60 -3.54
N SER A 39 18.88 22.57 -3.44
CA SER A 39 18.61 21.25 -4.02
C SER A 39 18.33 20.23 -2.91
N LEU A 40 17.32 19.39 -3.14
CA LEU A 40 17.10 18.18 -2.37
C LEU A 40 17.95 17.06 -2.98
N VAL A 41 18.71 16.36 -2.15
CA VAL A 41 19.46 15.16 -2.51
C VAL A 41 18.68 13.97 -1.95
N TYR A 42 18.35 13.03 -2.83
CA TYR A 42 17.70 11.78 -2.48
C TYR A 42 18.59 10.64 -2.97
N ARG A 43 19.03 9.75 -2.08
CA ARG A 43 19.86 8.59 -2.43
C ARG A 43 19.52 7.39 -1.53
N PRO A 44 19.22 6.21 -2.08
CA PRO A 44 19.16 4.99 -1.29
C PRO A 44 20.43 4.79 -0.48
N TYR A 45 20.33 4.34 0.77
CA TYR A 45 21.52 4.13 1.60
C TYR A 45 22.50 3.11 0.99
N GLU A 46 21.97 2.07 0.33
CA GLU A 46 22.74 1.05 -0.40
C GLU A 46 23.61 1.62 -1.54
N ASP A 47 23.24 2.77 -2.09
CA ASP A 47 23.96 3.41 -3.20
C ASP A 47 25.05 4.38 -2.71
N ILE A 48 25.17 4.63 -1.40
CA ILE A 48 26.16 5.53 -0.84
C ILE A 48 27.44 4.75 -0.56
N PRO A 49 28.54 4.99 -1.33
CA PRO A 49 29.76 4.23 -1.12
C PRO A 49 30.40 4.59 0.24
N VAL A 50 30.83 3.57 0.96
CA VAL A 50 31.66 3.72 2.16
C VAL A 50 32.90 4.56 1.82
N LYS A 51 33.08 5.68 2.52
CA LYS A 51 34.18 6.61 2.25
C LYS A 51 35.52 6.05 2.73
N HIS A 52 35.57 5.54 3.95
CA HIS A 52 36.69 4.77 4.51
C HIS A 52 36.30 4.18 5.88
N THR A 53 37.10 3.21 6.35
CA THR A 53 36.97 2.66 7.69
C THR A 53 37.44 3.66 8.76
N LEU A 54 36.61 3.88 9.77
CA LEU A 54 36.88 4.66 10.97
C LEU A 54 37.26 3.70 12.12
N GLY A 55 38.52 3.74 12.54
CA GLY A 55 39.03 2.93 13.65
C GLY A 55 39.61 3.78 14.79
N TRP A 56 40.09 3.14 15.85
CA TRP A 56 40.64 3.85 17.02
C TRP A 56 41.83 4.78 16.73
N ASP A 57 42.57 4.54 15.64
CA ASP A 57 43.65 5.44 15.20
C ASP A 57 43.11 6.80 14.69
N ASP A 58 41.83 6.86 14.32
CA ASP A 58 41.15 8.04 13.80
C ASP A 58 40.39 8.82 14.85
N VAL A 59 40.26 8.27 16.05
CA VAL A 59 39.47 8.83 17.15
C VAL A 59 40.38 9.23 18.31
N TYR A 60 40.00 10.30 19.01
CA TYR A 60 40.66 10.76 20.21
C TYR A 60 39.84 10.37 21.45
N GLY A 61 40.45 9.59 22.36
CA GLY A 61 39.77 9.14 23.58
C GLY A 61 38.78 8.01 23.32
N GLU A 62 37.89 7.78 24.29
CA GLU A 62 36.83 6.78 24.19
C GLU A 62 35.67 7.33 23.35
N ALA A 63 35.14 6.51 22.44
CA ALA A 63 33.84 6.77 21.81
C ALA A 63 32.73 6.39 22.79
N SER A 64 31.67 7.17 22.84
CA SER A 64 30.49 6.90 23.67
C SER A 64 29.35 6.44 22.80
N VAL A 65 28.71 5.34 23.22
CA VAL A 65 27.46 4.84 22.62
C VAL A 65 26.31 5.29 23.49
N GLU A 66 25.34 5.98 22.91
CA GLU A 66 24.10 6.36 23.56
C GLU A 66 22.94 5.65 22.84
N PRO A 67 22.36 4.59 23.46
CA PRO A 67 21.17 3.95 22.93
C PRO A 67 19.95 4.82 23.22
N ASP A 68 19.15 5.09 22.19
CA ASP A 68 17.82 5.66 22.34
C ASP A 68 16.77 4.55 22.23
N ASP A 69 16.24 4.15 23.38
CA ASP A 69 15.19 3.14 23.49
C ASP A 69 13.79 3.77 23.44
N THR A 70 13.65 5.09 23.28
CA THR A 70 12.36 5.78 23.48
C THR A 70 11.37 5.51 22.36
N GLU A 71 11.86 5.32 21.13
CA GLU A 71 11.03 5.14 19.93
C GLU A 71 10.82 3.68 19.53
N ILE A 72 11.32 2.72 20.33
CA ILE A 72 11.20 1.29 20.00
C ILE A 72 9.72 0.86 19.94
N VAL A 73 9.34 0.35 18.78
CA VAL A 73 8.08 -0.34 18.50
C VAL A 73 8.39 -1.60 17.72
N ASN A 74 8.03 -2.76 18.28
CA ASN A 74 8.36 -4.08 17.74
C ASN A 74 7.14 -4.91 17.34
N ASP A 75 5.95 -4.31 17.41
CA ASP A 75 4.72 -4.88 16.92
C ASP A 75 3.88 -3.78 16.26
N TRP A 76 3.88 -3.79 14.94
CA TRP A 76 3.16 -2.82 14.12
C TRP A 76 1.85 -3.39 13.62
N ARG A 77 0.79 -2.62 13.83
CA ARG A 77 -0.50 -2.87 13.22
C ARG A 77 -0.88 -1.74 12.29
N ILE A 78 -1.06 -2.07 11.01
CA ILE A 78 -1.61 -1.16 10.01
C ILE A 78 -3.06 -1.53 9.77
N ASP A 79 -3.95 -0.61 10.08
CA ASP A 79 -5.33 -0.66 9.58
C ASP A 79 -5.38 0.07 8.24
N GLY A 80 -5.30 -0.70 7.16
CA GLY A 80 -5.37 -0.22 5.78
C GLY A 80 -6.82 -0.10 5.30
N GLY A 81 -7.01 0.63 4.21
CA GLY A 81 -8.31 1.01 3.64
C GLY A 81 -9.30 -0.15 3.45
N THR A 82 -9.55 -0.55 2.20
CA THR A 82 -10.56 -1.59 1.91
C THR A 82 -10.06 -2.40 0.73
N GLY A 83 -9.85 -3.69 0.97
CA GLY A 83 -9.54 -4.65 -0.07
C GLY A 83 -10.82 -5.11 -0.74
N ILE A 84 -10.68 -5.70 -1.92
CA ILE A 84 -11.77 -6.28 -2.69
C ILE A 84 -11.47 -7.77 -2.85
N GLU A 85 -12.43 -8.63 -2.53
CA GLU A 85 -12.34 -10.08 -2.71
C GLU A 85 -13.59 -10.58 -3.44
N ASP A 86 -13.44 -11.68 -4.19
CA ASP A 86 -14.55 -12.36 -4.84
C ASP A 86 -15.47 -13.01 -3.79
N ASP A 87 -16.78 -12.79 -3.86
CA ASP A 87 -17.78 -13.39 -2.96
C ASP A 87 -18.40 -14.64 -3.60
N GLN A 88 -19.14 -14.42 -4.69
CA GLN A 88 -19.86 -15.46 -5.42
C GLN A 88 -19.40 -15.48 -6.88
N ILE A 89 -19.07 -16.67 -7.37
CA ILE A 89 -18.53 -16.88 -8.70
C ILE A 89 -19.39 -17.94 -9.42
N ASN A 90 -20.00 -17.54 -10.54
CA ASN A 90 -20.44 -18.46 -11.58
C ASN A 90 -19.58 -18.20 -12.83
N ASP A 91 -18.53 -18.99 -13.00
CA ASP A 91 -17.41 -18.64 -13.88
C ASP A 91 -17.59 -19.03 -15.34
N GLU A 92 -16.76 -18.50 -16.25
CA GLU A 92 -16.86 -18.82 -17.68
C GLU A 92 -16.67 -20.31 -18.01
N THR A 93 -16.10 -21.10 -17.08
CA THR A 93 -16.01 -22.56 -17.23
C THR A 93 -17.37 -23.24 -17.23
N ASN A 94 -18.39 -22.61 -16.65
CA ASN A 94 -19.77 -23.09 -16.62
C ASN A 94 -20.62 -22.56 -17.78
N LEU A 95 -20.01 -21.78 -18.68
CA LEU A 95 -20.69 -21.17 -19.82
C LEU A 95 -21.24 -22.24 -20.77
N GLU A 96 -22.55 -22.23 -20.97
CA GLU A 96 -23.23 -23.13 -21.91
C GLU A 96 -23.74 -22.38 -23.15
N SER A 97 -24.34 -21.21 -22.94
CA SER A 97 -24.95 -20.45 -24.03
C SER A 97 -24.96 -18.95 -23.75
N TYR A 98 -25.55 -18.19 -24.67
CA TYR A 98 -25.74 -16.74 -24.52
C TYR A 98 -27.21 -16.41 -24.68
N VAL A 99 -27.72 -15.55 -23.80
CA VAL A 99 -29.08 -15.03 -23.82
C VAL A 99 -29.06 -13.53 -24.10
N THR A 100 -29.87 -13.10 -25.06
CA THR A 100 -30.04 -11.68 -25.37
C THR A 100 -30.97 -11.03 -24.34
N VAL A 101 -30.41 -10.16 -23.50
CA VAL A 101 -31.19 -9.30 -22.60
C VAL A 101 -31.66 -8.06 -23.32
N THR A 102 -32.91 -7.67 -23.11
CA THR A 102 -33.57 -6.49 -23.69
C THR A 102 -34.40 -5.79 -22.62
N GLU A 103 -35.15 -4.74 -22.99
CA GLU A 103 -36.11 -4.09 -22.08
C GLU A 103 -37.25 -5.03 -21.66
N ASP A 104 -37.68 -5.92 -22.56
CA ASP A 104 -38.80 -6.85 -22.33
C ASP A 104 -38.36 -8.25 -21.86
N SER A 105 -37.08 -8.57 -22.03
CA SER A 105 -36.51 -9.88 -21.67
C SER A 105 -35.25 -9.66 -20.84
N LEU A 106 -35.46 -9.53 -19.54
CA LEU A 106 -34.42 -9.32 -18.54
C LEU A 106 -33.93 -10.65 -17.94
N LEU A 107 -32.70 -10.66 -17.42
CA LEU A 107 -32.17 -11.76 -16.62
C LEU A 107 -32.18 -11.36 -15.14
N THR A 108 -32.58 -12.29 -14.28
CA THR A 108 -32.59 -12.11 -12.84
C THR A 108 -31.87 -13.26 -12.16
N TYR A 109 -31.12 -12.96 -11.11
CA TYR A 109 -30.43 -13.97 -10.33
C TYR A 109 -30.43 -13.59 -8.86
N GLN A 110 -30.75 -14.54 -7.98
CA GLN A 110 -30.69 -14.33 -6.54
C GLN A 110 -29.24 -14.43 -6.08
N LEU A 111 -28.70 -13.35 -5.53
CA LEU A 111 -27.37 -13.36 -4.93
C LEU A 111 -27.46 -14.07 -3.58
N ASP A 112 -26.64 -15.11 -3.42
CA ASP A 112 -26.48 -15.81 -2.16
C ASP A 112 -25.34 -15.14 -1.41
N THR A 113 -25.64 -13.99 -0.79
CA THR A 113 -24.63 -13.20 -0.09
C THR A 113 -24.98 -13.08 1.39
N ASP A 114 -24.14 -13.71 2.21
CA ASP A 114 -24.05 -13.44 3.65
C ASP A 114 -23.45 -12.04 3.91
N ARG A 115 -22.94 -11.37 2.87
CA ARG A 115 -22.25 -10.09 2.97
C ARG A 115 -23.24 -8.96 2.87
N ASN A 116 -23.13 -8.05 3.81
CA ASN A 116 -23.95 -6.86 3.83
C ASN A 116 -23.56 -5.85 2.75
N ARG A 117 -22.52 -6.06 1.93
CA ARG A 117 -22.09 -5.09 0.92
C ARG A 117 -21.49 -5.78 -0.29
N LEU A 118 -21.78 -5.20 -1.44
CA LEU A 118 -21.31 -5.66 -2.74
C LEU A 118 -20.63 -4.47 -3.40
N THR A 119 -19.32 -4.53 -3.61
CA THR A 119 -18.55 -3.45 -4.23
C THR A 119 -18.71 -3.46 -5.73
N ARG A 120 -18.69 -4.62 -6.36
CA ARG A 120 -18.70 -4.75 -7.82
C ARG A 120 -19.30 -6.09 -8.24
N ALA A 121 -19.81 -6.18 -9.46
CA ALA A 121 -19.90 -7.45 -10.15
C ALA A 121 -19.52 -7.31 -11.61
N ASP A 122 -19.01 -8.42 -12.10
CA ASP A 122 -18.60 -8.61 -13.45
C ASP A 122 -19.56 -9.56 -14.13
N LEU A 123 -19.84 -9.29 -15.40
CA LEU A 123 -20.63 -10.16 -16.24
C LEU A 123 -19.80 -10.62 -17.42
N TRP A 124 -19.98 -11.88 -17.79
CA TRP A 124 -19.42 -12.42 -19.02
C TRP A 124 -20.34 -12.12 -20.21
N ILE A 125 -19.84 -11.40 -21.21
CA ILE A 125 -20.67 -10.85 -22.29
C ILE A 125 -20.10 -11.25 -23.65
N ARG A 126 -20.98 -11.57 -24.60
CA ARG A 126 -20.59 -11.70 -26.02
C ARG A 126 -20.76 -10.38 -26.73
N SER A 127 -19.78 -10.03 -27.56
CA SER A 127 -19.93 -8.87 -28.45
C SER A 127 -21.01 -9.17 -29.49
N THR A 128 -22.09 -8.40 -29.45
CA THR A 128 -23.23 -8.47 -30.38
C THR A 128 -23.15 -7.43 -31.50
N GLY A 129 -22.32 -6.40 -31.33
CA GLY A 129 -22.37 -5.19 -32.14
C GLY A 129 -23.64 -4.35 -31.92
N SER A 130 -24.45 -4.66 -30.90
CA SER A 130 -25.62 -3.87 -30.53
C SER A 130 -25.19 -2.49 -30.02
N GLY A 131 -25.90 -1.46 -30.46
CA GLY A 131 -25.68 -0.06 -30.04
C GLY A 131 -26.34 0.29 -28.71
N GLU A 132 -26.89 -0.70 -28.01
CA GLU A 132 -27.68 -0.50 -26.80
C GLU A 132 -26.86 -0.64 -25.53
N ASP A 133 -27.21 0.12 -24.51
CA ASP A 133 -26.51 0.09 -23.23
C ASP A 133 -26.97 -1.10 -22.38
N LEU A 134 -26.09 -1.59 -21.52
CA LEU A 134 -26.40 -2.61 -20.53
C LEU A 134 -26.54 -1.96 -19.16
N THR A 135 -27.64 -2.26 -18.47
CA THR A 135 -27.87 -1.85 -17.09
C THR A 135 -27.86 -3.08 -16.19
N VAL A 136 -27.06 -3.01 -15.13
CA VAL A 136 -27.00 -4.03 -14.08
C VAL A 136 -27.41 -3.36 -12.78
N GLY A 137 -28.44 -3.90 -12.13
CA GLY A 137 -28.97 -3.40 -10.88
C GLY A 137 -29.10 -4.49 -9.83
N VAL A 138 -29.19 -4.09 -8.57
CA VAL A 138 -29.53 -4.96 -7.45
C VAL A 138 -30.82 -4.46 -6.81
N GLN A 139 -31.77 -5.36 -6.58
CA GLN A 139 -33.03 -5.08 -5.92
C GLN A 139 -33.20 -5.91 -4.65
N ALA A 140 -34.00 -5.39 -3.72
CA ALA A 140 -34.52 -6.21 -2.62
C ALA A 140 -35.44 -7.31 -3.18
N PRO A 141 -35.64 -8.41 -2.44
CA PRO A 141 -36.65 -9.39 -2.79
C PRO A 141 -38.07 -8.77 -2.78
N ASN A 142 -38.97 -9.36 -3.56
CA ASN A 142 -40.40 -9.11 -3.47
C ASN A 142 -40.96 -9.59 -2.11
N LEU A 143 -42.23 -9.32 -1.84
CA LEU A 143 -42.85 -9.70 -0.56
C LEU A 143 -42.89 -11.21 -0.31
N GLU A 144 -42.79 -12.02 -1.37
CA GLU A 144 -42.83 -13.48 -1.31
C GLU A 144 -41.42 -14.10 -1.24
N GLY A 145 -40.36 -13.32 -1.42
CA GLY A 145 -38.96 -13.78 -1.46
C GLY A 145 -38.55 -14.53 -2.74
N THR A 146 -39.43 -14.62 -3.74
CA THR A 146 -39.26 -15.50 -4.92
C THR A 146 -38.66 -14.81 -6.14
N GLY A 147 -38.40 -13.51 -6.06
CA GLY A 147 -37.90 -12.70 -7.16
C GLY A 147 -37.55 -11.28 -6.73
N PRO A 148 -37.01 -10.45 -7.63
CA PRO A 148 -36.76 -9.04 -7.36
C PRO A 148 -38.07 -8.29 -7.08
N ARG A 149 -37.98 -7.20 -6.33
CA ARG A 149 -39.13 -6.39 -5.91
C ARG A 149 -39.98 -5.91 -7.09
N ASP A 150 -39.34 -5.43 -8.15
CA ASP A 150 -39.97 -5.10 -9.42
C ASP A 150 -38.90 -5.05 -10.54
N PRO A 151 -38.68 -6.15 -11.28
CA PRO A 151 -37.51 -6.29 -12.16
C PRO A 151 -37.45 -5.27 -13.30
N THR A 152 -38.57 -4.66 -13.70
CA THR A 152 -38.61 -3.68 -14.79
C THR A 152 -38.52 -2.24 -14.28
N ASP A 153 -38.73 -1.99 -12.99
CA ASP A 153 -38.63 -0.66 -12.38
C ASP A 153 -37.21 -0.39 -11.87
N THR A 154 -36.39 0.25 -12.71
CA THR A 154 -35.03 0.64 -12.34
C THR A 154 -34.96 1.60 -11.16
N THR A 155 -36.07 2.28 -10.80
CA THR A 155 -36.12 3.14 -9.61
C THR A 155 -36.14 2.35 -8.31
N LYS A 156 -36.38 1.03 -8.37
CA LYS A 156 -36.25 0.10 -7.24
C LYS A 156 -34.86 -0.46 -7.07
N HIS A 157 -33.93 -0.12 -7.97
CA HIS A 157 -32.53 -0.51 -7.83
C HIS A 157 -31.94 0.17 -6.60
N ILE A 158 -31.43 -0.64 -5.67
CA ILE A 158 -30.68 -0.20 -4.49
C ILE A 158 -29.33 0.34 -4.94
N VAL A 159 -28.72 -0.37 -5.88
CA VAL A 159 -27.55 0.04 -6.63
C VAL A 159 -27.78 -0.33 -8.08
N SER A 160 -27.33 0.51 -9.01
CA SER A 160 -27.29 0.18 -10.42
C SER A 160 -26.16 0.90 -11.10
N ASP A 161 -25.66 0.30 -12.16
CA ASP A 161 -24.73 0.94 -13.07
C ASP A 161 -25.13 0.64 -14.52
N ARG A 162 -24.77 1.55 -15.42
CA ARG A 162 -25.10 1.51 -16.83
C ARG A 162 -23.82 1.63 -17.63
N THR A 163 -23.50 0.61 -18.42
CA THR A 163 -22.37 0.66 -19.34
C THR A 163 -22.82 0.97 -20.76
N SER A 164 -22.15 1.93 -21.40
CA SER A 164 -22.40 2.25 -22.80
C SER A 164 -21.98 1.15 -23.75
N ALA A 165 -22.71 1.00 -24.86
CA ALA A 165 -22.49 -0.01 -25.90
C ALA A 165 -21.04 -0.10 -26.41
N GLU A 166 -20.34 1.05 -26.49
CA GLU A 166 -18.94 1.12 -26.95
C GLU A 166 -17.98 0.29 -26.09
N PHE A 167 -18.22 0.21 -24.78
CA PHE A 167 -17.41 -0.61 -23.86
C PHE A 167 -17.87 -2.07 -23.83
N LEU A 168 -19.00 -2.41 -24.47
CA LEU A 168 -19.51 -3.78 -24.61
C LEU A 168 -18.91 -4.49 -25.84
N ALA A 169 -18.51 -3.71 -26.86
CA ALA A 169 -18.14 -4.20 -28.18
C ALA A 169 -16.95 -5.19 -28.22
N ALA A 170 -16.14 -5.27 -27.17
CA ALA A 170 -15.00 -6.20 -27.12
C ALA A 170 -15.30 -7.55 -26.43
N GLY A 171 -16.48 -7.76 -25.83
CA GLY A 171 -16.87 -9.03 -25.18
C GLY A 171 -16.01 -9.46 -23.97
N GLY A 172 -16.25 -10.64 -23.40
CA GLY A 172 -15.52 -11.19 -22.25
C GLY A 172 -15.94 -10.62 -20.89
N TRP A 173 -15.06 -10.76 -19.89
CA TRP A 173 -15.24 -10.17 -18.55
C TRP A 173 -15.27 -8.65 -18.63
N ARG A 174 -16.29 -8.08 -18.00
CA ARG A 174 -16.50 -6.65 -17.99
C ARG A 174 -16.91 -6.20 -16.60
N ASP A 175 -16.21 -5.19 -16.12
CA ASP A 175 -16.52 -4.48 -14.89
C ASP A 175 -17.87 -3.78 -15.06
N ARG A 176 -18.92 -4.24 -14.36
CA ARG A 176 -20.29 -3.79 -14.65
C ARG A 176 -20.96 -2.95 -13.58
N PHE A 177 -20.50 -2.94 -12.34
CA PHE A 177 -20.97 -1.93 -11.38
C PHE A 177 -19.95 -1.64 -10.29
N ARG A 178 -19.97 -0.41 -9.76
CA ARG A 178 -19.35 -0.07 -8.48
C ARG A 178 -20.42 0.45 -7.52
N SER A 179 -20.70 -0.27 -6.44
CA SER A 179 -21.62 0.21 -5.40
C SER A 179 -20.95 1.19 -4.47
N THR A 180 -21.59 2.33 -4.25
CA THR A 180 -21.22 3.31 -3.22
C THR A 180 -22.14 3.26 -1.99
N HIS A 181 -23.08 2.31 -1.94
CA HIS A 181 -24.23 2.36 -1.03
C HIS A 181 -24.18 1.44 0.20
N GLU A 182 -25.13 1.74 1.10
CA GLU A 182 -25.52 1.10 2.36
C GLU A 182 -25.66 -0.43 2.33
N PRO A 183 -25.86 -1.09 3.49
CA PRO A 183 -25.91 -2.53 3.51
C PRO A 183 -27.03 -3.11 2.62
N LEU A 184 -26.70 -4.14 1.85
CA LEU A 184 -27.65 -4.91 1.06
C LEU A 184 -28.69 -5.61 1.95
N PRO A 185 -29.93 -5.76 1.47
CA PRO A 185 -30.93 -6.57 2.13
C PRO A 185 -30.54 -8.04 2.08
N HIS A 186 -31.15 -8.85 2.96
CA HIS A 186 -31.07 -10.31 2.89
C HIS A 186 -31.62 -10.80 1.54
N ASP A 187 -30.93 -11.75 0.90
CA ASP A 187 -31.28 -12.33 -0.41
C ASP A 187 -31.54 -11.31 -1.53
N PRO A 188 -30.57 -10.43 -1.87
CA PRO A 188 -30.75 -9.45 -2.93
C PRO A 188 -30.79 -10.11 -4.30
N TRP A 189 -31.46 -9.48 -5.25
CA TRP A 189 -31.60 -9.97 -6.62
C TRP A 189 -30.82 -9.09 -7.59
N LEU A 190 -29.91 -9.70 -8.36
CA LEU A 190 -29.29 -9.10 -9.52
C LEU A 190 -30.33 -9.02 -10.66
N VAL A 191 -30.42 -7.85 -11.29
CA VAL A 191 -31.32 -7.58 -12.42
C VAL A 191 -30.48 -7.04 -13.57
N ILE A 192 -30.48 -7.75 -14.70
CA ILE A 192 -29.68 -7.43 -15.88
C ILE A 192 -30.63 -7.13 -17.03
N THR A 193 -30.55 -5.92 -17.57
CA THR A 193 -31.40 -5.43 -18.65
C THR A 193 -30.59 -4.61 -19.65
N SER A 194 -31.09 -4.45 -20.87
CA SER A 194 -30.47 -3.62 -21.90
C SER A 194 -31.52 -2.69 -22.50
N GLY A 195 -31.10 -1.47 -22.88
CA GLY A 195 -31.96 -0.56 -23.62
C GLY A 195 -32.35 -1.16 -24.98
N GLY A 196 -33.54 -0.86 -25.47
CA GLY A 196 -33.99 -1.25 -26.81
C GLY A 196 -34.21 -2.75 -27.06
N GLN A 197 -34.52 -3.04 -28.32
CA GLN A 197 -34.96 -4.37 -28.79
C GLN A 197 -33.82 -5.25 -29.30
N SER A 198 -32.66 -4.68 -29.67
CA SER A 198 -31.50 -5.47 -30.11
C SER A 198 -30.72 -6.07 -28.94
N GLY A 199 -30.78 -5.43 -27.76
CA GLY A 199 -30.29 -5.99 -26.52
C GLY A 199 -28.79 -6.24 -26.45
N GLN A 200 -28.36 -6.95 -25.42
CA GLN A 200 -26.97 -7.38 -25.22
C GLN A 200 -26.93 -8.86 -24.86
N GLU A 201 -25.88 -9.57 -25.23
CA GLU A 201 -25.81 -11.02 -24.98
C GLU A 201 -24.98 -11.34 -23.75
N ILE A 202 -25.63 -11.93 -22.76
CA ILE A 202 -25.04 -12.35 -21.49
C ILE A 202 -24.79 -13.85 -21.53
N GLY A 203 -23.60 -14.29 -21.10
CA GLY A 203 -23.30 -15.70 -20.93
C GLY A 203 -24.16 -16.30 -19.82
N VAL A 204 -24.71 -17.49 -20.05
CA VAL A 204 -25.47 -18.25 -19.06
C VAL A 204 -25.00 -19.69 -18.94
N ASP A 205 -25.20 -20.28 -17.77
CA ASP A 205 -24.95 -21.69 -17.51
C ASP A 205 -26.11 -22.61 -17.97
N VAL A 206 -26.02 -23.89 -17.64
CA VAL A 206 -27.00 -24.93 -18.01
C VAL A 206 -28.40 -24.68 -17.42
N ASP A 207 -28.47 -24.02 -16.27
CA ASP A 207 -29.71 -23.70 -15.57
C ASP A 207 -30.27 -22.33 -16.01
N GLY A 208 -29.56 -21.63 -16.89
CA GLY A 208 -29.92 -20.30 -17.38
C GLY A 208 -29.51 -19.16 -16.44
N ASN A 209 -28.67 -19.43 -15.43
CA ASN A 209 -28.14 -18.38 -14.57
C ASN A 209 -27.04 -17.61 -15.30
N PRO A 210 -26.92 -16.29 -15.08
CA PRO A 210 -25.83 -15.52 -15.66
C PRO A 210 -24.47 -16.04 -15.19
N ILE A 211 -23.47 -15.91 -16.07
CA ILE A 211 -22.05 -16.04 -15.72
C ILE A 211 -21.59 -14.70 -15.16
N PHE A 212 -21.23 -14.68 -13.88
CA PHE A 212 -20.89 -13.47 -13.14
C PHE A 212 -19.85 -13.72 -12.04
N ARG A 213 -19.21 -12.64 -11.59
CA ARG A 213 -18.38 -12.61 -10.38
C ARG A 213 -18.79 -11.43 -9.53
N THR A 214 -19.18 -11.64 -8.28
CA THR A 214 -19.44 -10.57 -7.33
C THR A 214 -18.22 -10.33 -6.45
N HIS A 215 -18.05 -9.07 -6.05
CA HIS A 215 -16.90 -8.58 -5.29
C HIS A 215 -17.37 -7.85 -4.06
N TYR A 216 -16.78 -8.10 -2.89
CA TYR A 216 -17.15 -7.45 -1.65
C TYR A 216 -15.96 -6.70 -1.02
N PRO A 217 -16.24 -5.60 -0.28
CA PRO A 217 -15.21 -4.88 0.43
C PRO A 217 -14.87 -5.57 1.75
N TYR A 218 -13.59 -5.74 2.07
CA TYR A 218 -13.14 -6.17 3.39
C TYR A 218 -12.13 -5.18 3.99
N PRO A 219 -12.18 -4.94 5.32
CA PRO A 219 -11.20 -4.09 5.97
C PRO A 219 -9.83 -4.77 5.96
N ILE A 220 -8.81 -4.06 5.46
CA ILE A 220 -7.45 -4.57 5.49
C ILE A 220 -6.86 -4.30 6.86
N ASN A 221 -6.44 -5.36 7.56
CA ASN A 221 -5.69 -5.23 8.80
C ASN A 221 -4.44 -6.11 8.67
N VAL A 222 -3.27 -5.49 8.75
CA VAL A 222 -1.99 -6.19 8.71
C VAL A 222 -1.26 -5.97 10.03
N ARG A 223 -0.61 -7.03 10.50
CA ARG A 223 0.23 -7.00 11.69
C ARG A 223 1.57 -7.63 11.36
N VAL A 224 2.65 -6.99 11.78
CA VAL A 224 4.01 -7.49 11.63
C VAL A 224 4.74 -7.26 12.96
N ASP A 225 5.37 -8.31 13.47
CA ASP A 225 6.14 -8.30 14.71
C ASP A 225 7.63 -8.61 14.46
N GLU A 226 8.48 -8.16 15.38
CA GLU A 226 9.90 -8.54 15.44
C GLU A 226 10.18 -9.34 16.72
N SER A 227 10.22 -10.67 16.59
CA SER A 227 10.31 -11.58 17.73
C SER A 227 11.60 -11.37 18.55
N GLU A 228 12.74 -11.12 17.90
CA GLU A 228 14.01 -10.89 18.61
C GLU A 228 13.97 -9.60 19.44
N SER A 229 13.42 -8.53 18.86
CA SER A 229 13.22 -7.27 19.57
C SER A 229 12.26 -7.42 20.74
N ILE A 230 11.18 -8.20 20.59
CA ILE A 230 10.24 -8.47 21.69
C ILE A 230 10.92 -9.17 22.86
N GLU A 231 11.81 -10.13 22.59
CA GLU A 231 12.59 -10.80 23.63
C GLU A 231 13.56 -9.84 24.34
N ARG A 232 14.23 -8.95 23.58
CA ARG A 232 15.23 -8.00 24.09
C ARG A 232 14.62 -6.80 24.84
N TYR A 233 13.60 -6.17 24.28
CA TYR A 233 13.04 -4.88 24.73
C TYR A 233 11.63 -4.96 25.30
N ARG A 234 11.04 -6.16 25.35
CA ARG A 234 9.63 -6.44 25.67
C ARG A 234 8.67 -5.92 24.60
N LEU A 235 7.45 -6.43 24.60
CA LEU A 235 6.41 -6.05 23.64
C LEU A 235 6.08 -4.54 23.74
N ARG A 236 6.21 -3.84 22.62
CA ARG A 236 5.86 -2.43 22.42
C ARG A 236 5.10 -2.29 21.11
N GLN A 237 3.85 -1.84 21.20
CA GLN A 237 2.92 -1.88 20.09
C GLN A 237 2.62 -0.47 19.57
N ALA A 238 2.54 -0.33 18.25
CA ALA A 238 1.96 0.85 17.61
C ALA A 238 0.89 0.46 16.60
N ARG A 239 -0.03 1.41 16.39
CA ARG A 239 -1.14 1.25 15.46
C ARG A 239 -1.24 2.50 14.61
N GLU A 240 -1.27 2.30 13.31
CA GLU A 240 -1.49 3.37 12.34
C GLU A 240 -2.68 3.06 11.44
N LYS A 241 -3.48 4.09 11.13
CA LYS A 241 -4.62 3.97 10.23
C LYS A 241 -4.30 4.69 8.92
N LYS A 242 -4.23 3.93 7.81
CA LYS A 242 -4.00 4.49 6.46
C LYS A 242 -5.17 4.15 5.53
N THR A 243 -6.01 5.15 5.25
CA THR A 243 -7.22 4.99 4.43
C THR A 243 -6.95 4.86 2.93
N ILE A 244 -5.76 5.25 2.47
CA ILE A 244 -5.38 5.24 1.04
C ILE A 244 -4.89 3.86 0.55
N LEU A 245 -4.70 2.89 1.45
CA LEU A 245 -4.18 1.58 1.09
C LEU A 245 -5.30 0.70 0.51
N SER A 246 -5.09 0.20 -0.70
CA SER A 246 -6.08 -0.56 -1.47
C SER A 246 -5.79 -2.07 -1.56
N SER A 247 -4.65 -2.54 -1.04
CA SER A 247 -4.28 -3.96 -1.03
C SER A 247 -3.63 -4.39 0.28
N PHE A 248 -3.70 -5.70 0.56
CA PHE A 248 -3.02 -6.32 1.71
C PHE A 248 -1.50 -6.12 1.62
N ASP A 249 -0.92 -6.33 0.44
CA ASP A 249 0.53 -6.16 0.23
C ASP A 249 0.98 -4.73 0.51
N ALA A 250 0.25 -3.72 0.05
CA ALA A 250 0.59 -2.32 0.33
C ALA A 250 0.54 -1.99 1.84
N ALA A 251 -0.40 -2.60 2.58
CA ALA A 251 -0.47 -2.45 4.04
C ALA A 251 0.64 -3.23 4.75
N ARG A 252 1.05 -4.37 4.21
CA ARG A 252 2.19 -5.15 4.69
C ARG A 252 3.50 -4.42 4.48
N ASP A 253 3.73 -3.85 3.30
CA ASP A 253 4.96 -3.11 2.99
C ASP A 253 5.16 -1.93 3.93
N VAL A 254 4.08 -1.19 4.23
CA VAL A 254 4.12 -0.10 5.22
C VAL A 254 4.39 -0.64 6.63
N ALA A 255 3.74 -1.73 7.04
CA ALA A 255 3.97 -2.33 8.35
C ALA A 255 5.41 -2.83 8.51
N GLU A 256 5.98 -3.45 7.46
CA GLU A 256 7.35 -3.92 7.43
C GLU A 256 8.36 -2.77 7.38
N ALA A 257 8.05 -1.69 6.68
CA ALA A 257 8.86 -0.47 6.68
C ALA A 257 8.90 0.14 8.08
N ASN A 258 7.74 0.42 8.69
CA ASN A 258 7.70 0.99 10.05
C ASN A 258 8.40 0.07 11.06
N ARG A 259 8.23 -1.26 10.95
CA ARG A 259 8.94 -2.22 11.80
C ARG A 259 10.45 -2.10 11.66
N ARG A 260 10.99 -1.99 10.43
CA ARG A 260 12.44 -1.90 10.21
C ARG A 260 13.06 -0.71 10.94
N HIS A 261 12.39 0.44 10.94
CA HIS A 261 12.90 1.67 11.55
C HIS A 261 12.80 1.68 13.07
N SER A 262 11.77 1.04 13.66
CA SER A 262 11.51 1.15 15.09
C SER A 262 11.74 -0.13 15.89
N ALA A 263 12.08 -1.25 15.24
CA ALA A 263 12.18 -2.53 15.95
C ALA A 263 13.37 -2.56 16.92
N TYR A 264 14.43 -1.81 16.68
CA TYR A 264 15.63 -1.80 17.51
C TYR A 264 15.88 -0.40 18.08
N SER A 265 16.74 -0.32 19.10
CA SER A 265 17.17 0.97 19.64
C SER A 265 18.06 1.67 18.61
N ASP A 266 17.88 2.98 18.46
CA ASP A 266 18.84 3.78 17.72
C ASP A 266 20.13 3.89 18.54
N GLU A 267 21.21 3.32 18.03
CA GLU A 267 22.52 3.44 18.65
C GLU A 267 23.27 4.58 17.97
N THR A 268 23.44 5.68 18.71
CA THR A 268 24.29 6.80 18.26
C THR A 268 25.66 6.68 18.90
N VAL A 269 26.70 6.85 18.08
CA VAL A 269 28.09 6.80 18.51
C VAL A 269 28.68 8.21 18.37
N SER A 270 29.09 8.77 19.50
CA SER A 270 29.77 10.06 19.55
C SER A 270 31.27 9.85 19.72
N CYS A 271 32.05 10.43 18.81
CA CYS A 271 33.51 10.31 18.82
C CYS A 271 34.20 11.60 18.38
N ARG A 272 35.44 11.79 18.83
CA ARG A 272 36.25 12.97 18.46
C ARG A 272 37.27 12.59 17.41
N ALA A 273 37.28 13.30 16.28
CA ALA A 273 38.25 13.06 15.22
C ALA A 273 39.68 13.39 15.68
N ARG A 274 40.60 12.50 15.37
CA ARG A 274 42.06 12.64 15.56
C ARG A 274 42.80 12.74 14.23
N SER A 275 42.36 11.98 13.22
CA SER A 275 43.04 11.93 11.93
C SER A 275 42.51 12.96 10.95
N LEU A 276 43.34 13.39 10.00
CA LEU A 276 42.94 14.34 8.95
C LEU A 276 41.73 13.84 8.16
N ARG A 277 41.62 12.53 7.94
CA ARG A 277 40.50 11.92 7.23
C ARG A 277 39.19 11.99 8.03
N ALA A 278 39.26 11.75 9.35
CA ALA A 278 38.10 11.90 10.23
C ALA A 278 37.60 13.35 10.35
N HIS A 279 38.52 14.33 10.33
CA HIS A 279 38.13 15.75 10.30
C HIS A 279 37.37 16.18 9.04
N GLN A 280 37.49 15.42 7.95
CA GLN A 280 36.92 15.71 6.63
C GLN A 280 35.58 15.01 6.37
N PHE A 281 35.04 14.29 7.35
CA PHE A 281 33.67 13.79 7.24
C PHE A 281 32.67 14.93 7.16
N THR A 282 31.57 14.69 6.46
CA THR A 282 30.42 15.58 6.39
C THR A 282 29.15 14.80 6.69
N PRO A 283 28.11 15.45 7.26
CA PRO A 283 26.82 14.80 7.42
C PRO A 283 26.33 14.18 6.10
N GLY A 284 25.86 12.95 6.17
CA GLY A 284 25.48 12.13 5.02
C GLY A 284 26.59 11.25 4.43
N ASP A 285 27.83 11.32 4.93
CA ASP A 285 28.89 10.37 4.57
C ASP A 285 28.66 9.02 5.26
N VAL A 286 28.77 7.91 4.51
CA VAL A 286 28.79 6.56 5.08
C VAL A 286 30.22 6.14 5.39
N VAL A 287 30.41 5.57 6.58
CA VAL A 287 31.67 5.14 7.16
C VAL A 287 31.55 3.72 7.67
N ASP A 288 32.61 2.94 7.52
CA ASP A 288 32.68 1.59 8.09
C ASP A 288 33.36 1.69 9.45
N VAL A 289 32.63 1.47 10.53
CA VAL A 289 33.13 1.64 11.89
C VAL A 289 33.71 0.32 12.38
N SER A 290 34.85 0.38 13.07
CA SER A 290 35.43 -0.78 13.74
C SER A 290 35.94 -0.40 15.12
N PHE A 291 35.07 -0.51 16.12
CA PHE A 291 35.34 -0.35 17.54
C PHE A 291 34.94 -1.63 18.31
N PRO A 292 35.69 -2.74 18.14
CA PRO A 292 35.34 -4.04 18.71
C PRO A 292 35.22 -4.02 20.25
N GLU A 293 35.98 -3.15 20.92
CA GLU A 293 35.98 -3.01 22.38
C GLU A 293 34.67 -2.47 22.96
N ILE A 294 33.89 -1.75 22.16
CA ILE A 294 32.56 -1.24 22.53
C ILE A 294 31.45 -1.89 21.70
N LEU A 295 31.77 -2.97 20.97
CA LEU A 295 30.85 -3.74 20.14
C LEU A 295 30.15 -2.94 19.03
N VAL A 296 30.82 -1.89 18.52
CA VAL A 296 30.32 -1.09 17.39
C VAL A 296 31.13 -1.46 16.16
N GLU A 297 30.51 -2.16 15.22
CA GLU A 297 31.12 -2.56 13.95
C GLU A 297 30.10 -2.44 12.80
N GLY A 298 30.56 -2.10 11.60
CA GLY A 298 29.73 -2.06 10.38
C GLY A 298 29.47 -0.67 9.82
N GLU A 299 28.56 -0.57 8.86
CA GLU A 299 28.29 0.66 8.13
C GLU A 299 27.44 1.63 8.96
N HIS A 300 27.95 2.84 9.16
CA HIS A 300 27.29 3.92 9.87
C HIS A 300 27.24 5.17 8.99
N ILE A 301 26.25 6.03 9.19
CA ILE A 301 26.20 7.33 8.54
C ILE A 301 26.52 8.45 9.54
N VAL A 302 27.25 9.45 9.07
CA VAL A 302 27.50 10.67 9.85
C VAL A 302 26.23 11.51 9.85
N ILE A 303 25.60 11.68 11.01
CA ILE A 303 24.39 12.49 11.16
C ILE A 303 24.71 13.93 11.58
N GLU A 304 25.77 14.10 12.38
CA GLU A 304 26.19 15.41 12.88
C GLU A 304 27.70 15.56 12.89
N ARG A 305 28.16 16.78 12.59
CA ARG A 305 29.56 17.18 12.73
C ARG A 305 29.66 18.56 13.37
N THR A 306 30.25 18.61 14.56
CA THR A 306 30.47 19.85 15.29
C THR A 306 31.95 20.19 15.28
N GLY A 307 32.30 21.30 14.64
CA GLY A 307 33.65 21.86 14.61
C GLY A 307 33.77 23.00 15.60
N THR A 308 34.60 22.86 16.63
CA THR A 308 35.00 23.98 17.51
C THR A 308 36.44 24.37 17.22
N ASP A 309 36.63 25.64 16.83
CA ASP A 309 37.96 26.23 16.68
C ASP A 309 38.33 26.88 18.02
N ASP A 310 39.02 26.12 18.87
CA ASP A 310 39.40 26.61 20.20
C ASP A 310 40.68 27.45 20.08
N ALA A 311 40.49 28.76 19.90
CA ALA A 311 41.56 29.75 19.73
C ALA A 311 42.58 29.78 20.90
N GLY A 312 42.30 29.12 22.03
CA GLY A 312 43.20 29.01 23.19
C GLY A 312 44.09 27.77 23.21
N ARG A 313 43.83 26.75 22.39
CA ARG A 313 44.52 25.44 22.44
C ARG A 313 44.92 24.89 21.07
N ASN A 314 45.36 25.72 20.10
CA ASN A 314 45.99 25.30 18.83
C ASN A 314 45.52 23.93 18.28
N GLY A 315 44.23 23.78 17.98
CA GLY A 315 43.70 22.52 17.48
C GLY A 315 42.28 22.65 16.96
N LEU A 316 42.03 22.08 15.77
CA LEU A 316 40.69 21.86 15.26
C LEU A 316 40.06 20.73 16.08
N HIS A 317 39.00 21.02 16.84
CA HIS A 317 38.20 19.99 17.48
C HIS A 317 37.02 19.65 16.59
N THR A 318 36.92 18.39 16.18
CA THR A 318 35.78 17.89 15.41
C THR A 318 35.17 16.73 16.17
N GLU A 319 33.91 16.90 16.54
CA GLU A 319 33.07 15.87 17.12
C GLU A 319 32.14 15.35 16.02
N LEU A 320 32.02 14.02 15.96
CA LEU A 320 31.23 13.29 14.99
C LEU A 320 30.19 12.48 15.76
N THR A 321 28.94 12.63 15.34
CA THR A 321 27.85 11.74 15.75
C THR A 321 27.51 10.88 14.54
N ILE A 322 27.59 9.57 14.72
CA ILE A 322 27.32 8.57 13.68
C ILE A 322 26.26 7.58 14.17
N GLN A 323 25.45 7.05 13.27
CA GLN A 323 24.35 6.12 13.57
C GLN A 323 24.43 4.92 12.63
N ASP A 324 24.09 3.73 13.11
CA ASP A 324 24.07 2.51 12.31
C ASP A 324 23.10 2.66 11.12
N LEU A 325 23.57 2.32 9.92
CA LEU A 325 22.79 2.36 8.68
C LEU A 325 21.65 1.33 8.69
N ALA A 326 21.80 0.24 9.47
CA ALA A 326 20.82 -0.84 9.54
C ALA A 326 19.60 -0.50 10.42
N THR A 327 19.72 0.50 11.30
CA THR A 327 18.67 0.91 12.24
C THR A 327 18.05 2.26 11.92
N ILE A 328 18.46 2.90 10.82
CA ILE A 328 17.98 4.23 10.41
C ILE A 328 16.60 4.21 9.76
#